data_AF-A0A7C7V728-F1
#
_entry.id   AF-A0A7C7V728-F1
#
_cell.length_a   1.000
_cell.length_b   1.000
_cell.length_c   1.000
_cell.angle_alpha   90.00
_cell.angle_beta   90.00
_cell.angle_gamma   90.00
#
_symmetry.space_group_name_H-M   'P 1'
#
loop_
_entity.id
_entity.type
_entity.pdbx_description
1 polymer ?
#
loop_
_entity_poly.entity_id
_entity_poly.type
_entity_poly.pdbx_seq_one_letter_code
_entity_poly.pdbx_strand_id
1 'polypeptide(L)' 'MSITILGLGPGNPAHLTLEAWQVLEEADEVYLRTNRHPTVASLPFHLSLHSFDYLYEEKTDFTEVYEEIAAQVL' A
#
# COMPACT_ATOMS: atom_id res chain seq x y z
N MET A 1 -13.24 -0.81 13.36
CA MET A 1 -12.23 -0.33 12.40
C MET A 1 -12.45 -1.05 11.09
N SER A 2 -12.23 -0.38 9.97
CA SER A 2 -12.43 -0.93 8.62
C SER A 2 -11.13 -0.82 7.84
N ILE A 3 -10.78 -1.86 7.09
CA ILE A 3 -9.63 -1.88 6.19
C ILE A 3 -10.16 -1.86 4.76
N THR A 4 -9.69 -0.93 3.95
CA THR A 4 -9.97 -0.87 2.51
C THR A 4 -8.77 -1.39 1.74
N ILE A 5 -8.94 -2.51 1.03
CA ILE A 5 -7.89 -3.07 0.19
C ILE A 5 -8.02 -2.49 -1.22
N LEU A 6 -6.99 -1.79 -1.68
CA LEU A 6 -6.99 -1.03 -2.93
C LEU A 6 -5.82 -1.44 -3.84
N GLY A 7 -6.08 -1.59 -5.14
CA GLY A 7 -5.07 -1.91 -6.14
C GLY A 7 -4.47 -0.66 -6.80
N LEU A 8 -3.14 -0.56 -6.87
CA LEU A 8 -2.42 0.57 -7.47
C LEU A 8 -2.22 0.50 -9.00
N GLY A 9 -2.80 -0.52 -9.65
CA GLY A 9 -2.57 -0.80 -11.07
C GLY A 9 -1.16 -1.33 -11.36
N PRO A 10 -0.74 -1.39 -12.64
CA PRO A 10 0.54 -1.95 -13.06
C PRO A 10 1.74 -0.97 -12.94
N GLY A 11 1.54 0.24 -12.41
CA GLY A 11 2.60 1.22 -12.16
C GLY A 11 2.38 2.59 -12.80
N ASN A 12 1.64 2.69 -13.91
CA ASN A 12 1.24 4.00 -14.44
C ASN A 12 0.01 4.51 -13.65
N PRO A 13 0.09 5.68 -12.99
CA PRO A 13 -1.03 6.25 -12.23
C PRO A 13 -2.32 6.44 -13.02
N ALA A 14 -2.24 6.59 -14.35
CA ALA A 14 -3.41 6.69 -15.22
C ALA A 14 -4.27 5.40 -15.26
N HIS A 15 -3.78 4.30 -14.69
CA HIS A 15 -4.54 3.06 -14.54
C HIS A 15 -5.21 2.91 -13.17
N LEU A 16 -5.08 3.88 -12.26
CA LEU A 16 -5.92 3.95 -11.08
C LEU A 16 -7.37 4.20 -11.51
N THR A 17 -8.31 3.46 -10.91
CA THR A 17 -9.72 3.77 -11.10
C THR A 17 -10.05 5.07 -10.39
N LEU A 18 -11.07 5.78 -10.88
CA LEU A 18 -11.53 7.01 -10.23
C LEU A 18 -11.97 6.76 -8.77
N GLU A 19 -12.64 5.64 -8.53
CA GLU A 19 -13.04 5.22 -7.18
C GLU A 19 -11.84 5.01 -6.25
N ALA A 20 -10.77 4.36 -6.75
CA ALA A 20 -9.54 4.19 -5.97
C ALA A 20 -8.90 5.54 -5.64
N TRP A 21 -8.88 6.47 -6.58
CA TRP A 21 -8.37 7.82 -6.34
C TRP A 21 -9.17 8.56 -5.26
N GLN A 22 -10.50 8.49 -5.30
CA GLN A 22 -11.38 9.12 -4.31
C GLN A 22 -11.14 8.56 -2.90
N VAL A 23 -10.98 7.24 -2.77
CA VAL A 23 -10.61 6.62 -1.48
C VAL A 23 -9.26 7.15 -0.97
N LEU A 24 -8.28 7.32 -1.86
CA LEU A 24 -6.96 7.86 -1.51
C LEU A 24 -6.99 9.35 -1.15
N GLU A 25 -7.93 10.14 -1.69
CA GLU A 25 -8.09 11.56 -1.33
C GLU A 25 -8.72 11.78 0.04
N GLU A 26 -9.50 10.81 0.53
CA GLU A 26 -10.20 10.88 1.83
C GLU A 26 -9.46 10.16 2.96
N ALA A 27 -8.40 9.41 2.65
CA ALA A 27 -7.62 8.66 3.63
C ALA A 27 -6.59 9.53 4.36
N ASP A 28 -6.28 9.18 5.61
CA ASP A 28 -5.20 9.82 6.39
C ASP A 28 -3.86 9.07 6.23
N GLU A 29 -3.93 7.73 6.14
CA GLU A 29 -2.76 6.84 6.10
C GLU A 29 -2.94 5.70 5.10
N VAL A 30 -1.82 5.24 4.52
CA VAL A 30 -1.78 4.12 3.58
C VAL A 30 -0.63 3.18 3.93
N TYR A 31 -0.97 1.90 4.06
CA TYR A 31 -0.02 0.82 4.26
C TYR A 31 0.28 0.14 2.92
N LEU A 32 1.54 0.21 2.50
CA LEU A 32 2.03 -0.30 1.23
C LEU A 32 2.79 -1.60 1.47
N ARG A 33 2.47 -2.65 0.68
CA ARG A 33 3.33 -3.84 0.64
C ARG A 33 4.78 -3.50 0.26
N THR A 34 4.96 -2.46 -0.56
CA THR A 34 6.27 -1.94 -0.98
C THR A 34 6.16 -0.47 -1.39
N ASN A 35 7.13 0.34 -1.01
CA ASN A 35 7.25 1.74 -1.47
C ASN A 35 7.86 1.84 -2.89
N ARG A 36 8.30 0.72 -3.46
CA ARG A 36 8.97 0.68 -4.78
C ARG A 36 7.98 0.70 -5.95
N HIS A 37 6.68 0.70 -5.68
CA HIS A 37 5.66 0.69 -6.73
C HIS A 37 5.62 2.05 -7.45
N PRO A 38 5.69 2.11 -8.79
CA PRO A 38 5.84 3.40 -9.49
C PRO A 38 4.69 4.39 -9.23
N THR A 39 3.46 3.89 -9.05
CA THR A 39 2.29 4.72 -8.70
C THR A 39 2.44 5.48 -7.37
N VAL A 40 3.31 5.02 -6.45
CA VAL A 40 3.46 5.63 -5.11
C VAL A 40 3.92 7.08 -5.20
N ALA A 41 4.77 7.40 -6.19
CA ALA A 41 5.24 8.76 -6.45
C ALA A 41 4.12 9.73 -6.88
N SER A 42 2.92 9.24 -7.19
CA SER A 42 1.77 10.04 -7.61
C SER A 42 0.63 10.02 -6.60
N LEU A 43 0.81 9.41 -5.43
CA LEU A 43 -0.20 9.43 -4.37
C LEU A 43 -0.36 10.85 -3.79
N PRO A 44 -1.54 11.18 -3.25
CA PRO A 44 -1.76 12.45 -2.56
C PRO A 44 -0.71 12.72 -1.48
N PHE A 45 -0.17 13.94 -1.47
CA PHE A 45 0.94 14.34 -0.61
C PHE A 45 0.60 14.40 0.89
N HIS A 46 -0.70 14.44 1.23
CA HIS A 46 -1.15 14.49 2.62
C HIS A 46 -1.15 13.13 3.30
N LEU A 47 -1.00 12.04 2.53
CA LEU A 47 -1.06 10.68 3.07
C LEU A 47 0.18 10.36 3.90
N SER A 48 -0.06 9.80 5.08
CA SER A 48 0.99 9.14 5.86
C SER A 48 1.27 7.76 5.25
N LEU A 49 2.44 7.60 4.62
CA LEU A 49 2.82 6.36 3.96
C LEU A 49 3.64 5.47 4.89
N HIS A 50 3.18 4.23 5.05
CA HIS A 50 3.88 3.16 5.76
C HIS A 50 4.22 2.06 4.75
N SER A 51 5.45 1.53 4.77
CA SER A 51 5.81 0.40 3.91
C SER A 51 6.31 -0.78 4.70
N PHE A 52 6.01 -1.97 4.18
CA PHE A 52 6.47 -3.25 4.72
C PHE A 52 7.75 -3.76 4.02
N ASP A 53 8.51 -2.88 3.35
CA ASP A 53 9.74 -3.28 2.64
C ASP A 53 10.74 -3.97 3.58
N TYR A 54 10.79 -3.57 4.86
CA TYR A 54 11.65 -4.16 5.89
C TYR A 54 11.37 -5.65 6.14
N LEU A 55 10.11 -6.11 6.01
CA LEU A 55 9.76 -7.52 6.19
C LEU A 55 10.39 -8.40 5.11
N TYR A 56 10.56 -7.87 3.90
CA TYR A 56 11.25 -8.58 2.83
C TYR A 56 12.77 -8.67 3.03
N GLU A 57 13.34 -7.85 3.92
CA GLU A 57 14.76 -7.90 4.30
C GLU A 57 14.98 -8.84 5.50
N GLU A 58 14.00 -8.91 6.41
CA GLU A 58 14.10 -9.68 7.66
C GLU A 58 13.68 -11.14 7.54
N LYS A 59 12.73 -11.46 6.65
CA LYS A 59 12.15 -12.80 6.52
C LYS A 59 12.77 -13.56 5.36
N THR A 60 12.83 -14.88 5.50
CA THR A 60 13.42 -15.76 4.47
C THR A 60 12.39 -16.40 3.55
N ASP A 61 11.10 -16.35 3.91
CA ASP A 61 10.00 -16.89 3.11
C ASP A 61 8.86 -15.88 2.94
N PHE A 62 8.21 -15.92 1.78
CA PHE A 62 7.11 -15.01 1.47
C PHE A 62 5.87 -15.25 2.33
N THR A 63 5.63 -16.48 2.79
CA THR A 63 4.50 -16.80 3.67
C THR A 63 4.64 -16.01 4.97
N GLU A 64 5.82 -16.00 5.59
CA GLU A 64 6.09 -15.24 6.82
C GLU A 64 5.90 -13.73 6.60
N VAL A 65 6.32 -13.21 5.45
CA VAL A 65 6.10 -11.79 5.09
C VAL A 65 4.60 -11.46 5.07
N TYR A 66 3.80 -12.27 4.38
CA TYR A 66 2.38 -11.99 4.21
C TYR A 66 1.57 -12.19 5.50
N GLU A 67 1.92 -13.21 6.30
CA GLU A 67 1.32 -13.41 7.63
C GLU A 67 1.58 -12.24 8.56
N GLU A 68 2.82 -11.71 8.56
CA GLU A 68 3.19 -10.55 9.38
C GLU A 68 2.52 -9.27 8.89
N ILE A 69 2.46 -9.02 7.57
CA ILE A 69 1.71 -7.88 7.01
C ILE A 69 0.25 -7.93 7.45
N ALA A 70 -0.40 -9.10 7.33
CA ALA A 70 -1.78 -9.27 7.74
C ALA A 70 -1.95 -9.02 9.26
N ALA A 71 -1.05 -9.55 10.08
CA ALA A 71 -1.10 -9.35 11.53
C ALA A 71 -0.95 -7.88 11.96
N GLN A 72 -0.17 -7.07 11.24
CA GLN A 72 0.06 -5.66 11.59
C GLN A 72 -1.08 -4.71 11.17
N VAL A 73 -1.90 -5.10 10.19
CA VAL A 73 -3.03 -4.27 9.72
C VAL A 73 -4.38 -4.64 10.34
N LEU A 74 -4.48 -5.78 11.02
CA LEU A 74 -5.68 -6.29 11.70
C LEU A 74 -5.88 -5.67 13.08
#